data_AF-A0A367IXN9-F1
#
_entry.id   AF-A0A367IXN9-F1
#
_cell.length_a   1.000
_cell.length_b   1.000
_cell.length_c   1.000
_cell.angle_alpha   90.00
_cell.angle_beta   90.00
_cell.angle_gamma   90.00
#
_symmetry.space_group_name_H-M   'P 1'
#
loop_
_entity.id
_entity.type
_entity.pdbx_description
1 polymer ?
#
loop_
_entity_poly.entity_id
_entity_poly.type
_entity_poly.pdbx_seq_one_letter_code
_entity_poly.pdbx_strand_id
1 'polypeptide(L)' 'MAPIHPVDITSNIQWVSQMNVDVEPTHGRKSSIIGTIGPKTNSVETITQLRNAGLNVVRMNFSHGSHE' A
#
# COMPACT_ATOMS: atom_id res chain seq x y z
N MET A 1 18.94 17.76 4.05
CA MET A 1 18.92 16.30 3.74
C MET A 1 19.67 15.62 4.87
N ALA A 2 18.93 15.07 5.84
CA ALA A 2 19.55 14.46 7.02
C ALA A 2 20.35 13.21 6.60
N PRO A 3 21.57 13.01 7.14
CA PRO A 3 22.40 11.88 6.75
C PRO A 3 21.77 10.55 7.21
N ILE A 4 21.66 9.60 6.27
CA ILE A 4 21.15 8.24 6.47
C ILE A 4 22.31 7.27 6.71
N HIS A 5 22.96 7.31 7.89
CA HIS A 5 23.99 6.32 8.24
C HIS A 5 23.93 5.89 9.71
N PRO A 6 24.35 4.65 10.00
CA PRO A 6 23.70 3.79 10.98
C PRO A 6 24.20 4.14 12.37
N VAL A 7 23.30 4.64 13.22
CA VAL A 7 23.46 4.38 14.64
C VAL A 7 23.32 2.87 14.76
N ASP A 8 24.32 2.15 15.27
CA ASP A 8 24.15 0.72 15.56
C ASP A 8 22.94 0.58 16.47
N ILE A 9 21.82 0.11 15.90
CA ILE A 9 20.56 0.03 16.60
C ILE A 9 20.63 -1.23 17.44
N THR A 10 20.83 -1.04 18.75
CA THR A 10 21.08 -2.14 19.68
C THR A 10 19.80 -2.73 20.26
N SER A 11 18.65 -2.05 20.10
CA SER A 11 17.38 -2.49 20.66
C SER A 11 16.17 -2.00 19.86
N ASN A 12 15.04 -2.71 20.02
CA ASN A 12 13.76 -2.32 19.41
C ASN A 12 13.26 -0.94 19.90
N ILE A 13 13.53 -0.57 21.16
CA ILE A 13 13.12 0.72 21.73
C ILE A 13 13.90 1.86 21.06
N GLN A 14 15.21 1.70 20.89
CA GLN A 14 16.06 2.66 20.19
C GLN A 14 15.62 2.84 18.72
N TRP A 15 15.18 1.76 18.07
CA TRP A 15 14.66 1.84 16.70
C TRP A 15 13.38 2.69 16.60
N VAL A 16 12.39 2.39 17.45
CA VAL A 16 11.09 3.10 17.42
C VAL A 16 11.25 4.57 17.84
N SER A 17 12.13 4.87 18.81
CA SER A 17 12.34 6.25 19.27
C SER A 17 13.01 7.15 18.21
N GLN A 18 13.67 6.55 17.22
CA GLN A 18 14.34 7.25 16.13
C GLN A 18 13.46 7.40 14.87
N MET A 19 12.18 7.03 14.92
CA MET A 19 11.26 7.24 13.79
C MET A 19 11.12 8.73 13.45
N ASN A 20 11.28 9.07 12.18
CA ASN A 20 11.22 10.44 11.69
C ASN A 20 10.24 10.53 10.50
N VAL A 21 9.29 11.46 10.58
CA VAL A 21 8.27 11.72 9.56
C VAL A 21 8.78 12.55 8.37
N ASP A 22 9.90 13.25 8.55
CA ASP A 22 10.52 14.09 7.52
C ASP A 22 11.47 13.30 6.60
N VAL A 23 11.53 11.97 6.77
CA VAL A 23 12.37 11.08 5.95
C VAL A 23 11.56 10.55 4.77
N GLU A 24 11.97 10.92 3.57
CA GLU A 24 11.39 10.39 2.33
C GLU A 24 11.81 8.93 2.09
N PRO A 25 10.86 8.01 1.84
CA PRO A 25 11.17 6.62 1.51
C PRO A 25 11.98 6.50 0.21
N THR A 26 13.10 5.79 0.25
CA THR A 26 14.00 5.63 -0.91
C THR A 26 13.64 4.47 -1.84
N HIS A 27 12.81 3.53 -1.38
CA HIS A 27 12.49 2.30 -2.10
C HIS A 27 11.01 2.27 -2.50
N GLY A 28 10.74 1.61 -3.64
CA GLY A 28 9.37 1.34 -4.07
C GLY A 28 8.60 0.48 -3.07
N ARG A 29 7.27 0.63 -3.07
CA ARG A 29 6.36 -0.15 -2.22
C ARG A 29 6.50 -1.64 -2.55
N LYS A 30 6.88 -2.44 -1.56
CA LYS A 30 7.02 -3.90 -1.70
C LYS A 30 5.70 -4.66 -1.52
N SER A 31 4.80 -4.12 -0.69
CA SER A 31 3.53 -4.76 -0.36
C SER A 31 2.51 -4.58 -1.48
N SER A 32 1.75 -5.63 -1.79
CA SER A 32 0.62 -5.56 -2.73
C SER A 32 -0.63 -5.01 -2.05
N ILE A 33 -1.44 -4.23 -2.77
CA ILE A 33 -2.76 -3.78 -2.34
C ILE A 33 -3.83 -4.66 -3.00
N ILE A 34 -4.69 -5.24 -2.15
CA ILE A 34 -5.85 -6.02 -2.56
C ILE A 34 -7.10 -5.18 -2.28
N GLY A 35 -7.95 -5.00 -3.29
CA GLY A 35 -9.18 -4.21 -3.21
C GLY A 35 -10.39 -5.02 -3.62
N THR A 36 -11.48 -4.94 -2.86
CA THR A 36 -12.74 -5.61 -3.23
C THR A 36 -13.50 -4.73 -4.20
N ILE A 37 -13.88 -5.27 -5.37
CA ILE A 37 -14.71 -4.53 -6.33
C ILE A 37 -16.19 -4.71 -6.04
N GLY A 38 -16.98 -3.67 -6.35
CA GLY A 38 -18.43 -3.70 -6.28
C GLY A 38 -19.06 -2.77 -7.33
N PRO A 39 -20.38 -2.52 -7.27
CA PRO A 39 -21.10 -1.78 -8.31
C PRO A 39 -20.52 -0.39 -8.64
N LYS A 40 -19.97 0.30 -7.63
CA LYS A 40 -19.36 1.63 -7.80
C LYS A 40 -17.95 1.61 -8.40
N THR A 41 -17.31 0.44 -8.47
CA THR A 41 -15.93 0.28 -8.93
C THR A 41 -15.82 -0.75 -10.06
N ASN A 42 -16.93 -1.10 -10.71
CA ASN A 42 -16.98 -2.09 -11.78
C ASN A 42 -16.93 -1.46 -13.19
N SER A 43 -16.69 -0.15 -13.30
CA SER A 43 -16.43 0.49 -14.59
C SER A 43 -14.94 0.41 -14.95
N VAL A 44 -14.64 0.33 -16.24
CA VAL A 44 -13.26 0.27 -16.75
C VAL A 44 -12.45 1.50 -16.31
N GLU A 45 -13.09 2.67 -16.32
CA GLU A 45 -12.50 3.94 -15.92
C GLU A 45 -12.09 3.90 -14.44
N THR A 46 -12.98 3.41 -13.58
CA THR A 46 -12.73 3.34 -12.13
C THR A 46 -11.65 2.34 -11.81
N ILE A 47 -11.66 1.16 -12.45
CA ILE A 47 -10.60 0.15 -12.26
C ILE A 47 -9.24 0.70 -12.72
N THR A 48 -9.20 1.45 -13.82
CA THR A 48 -7.99 2.10 -14.32
C THR A 48 -7.45 3.12 -13.32
N GLN A 49 -8.33 3.95 -12.74
CA GLN A 49 -7.95 4.90 -11.68
C GLN A 49 -7.40 4.17 -10.45
N LEU A 50 -8.05 3.08 -10.02
CA LEU A 50 -7.60 2.28 -8.89
C LEU A 50 -6.24 1.62 -9.13
N ARG A 51 -6.01 1.11 -10.34
CA ARG A 51 -4.71 0.56 -10.75
C ARG A 51 -3.62 1.63 -10.68
N ASN A 52 -3.88 2.83 -11.20
CA ASN A 52 -2.94 3.95 -11.14
C ASN A 52 -2.67 4.44 -9.71
N ALA A 53 -3.68 4.36 -8.83
CA ALA A 53 -3.54 4.64 -7.40
C ALA A 53 -2.78 3.53 -6.63
N GLY A 54 -2.52 2.38 -7.25
CA GLY A 54 -1.65 1.34 -6.69
C GLY A 54 -2.34 0.02 -6.32
N LEU A 55 -3.58 -0.22 -6.77
CA LEU A 55 -4.26 -1.52 -6.66
C LEU A 55 -3.53 -2.60 -7.48
N ASN A 56 -3.24 -3.75 -6.88
CA ASN A 56 -2.60 -4.87 -7.58
C ASN A 56 -3.53 -6.04 -7.83
N VAL A 57 -4.39 -6.36 -6.85
CA VAL A 57 -5.25 -7.54 -6.90
C VAL A 57 -6.68 -7.11 -6.65
N VAL A 58 -7.57 -7.57 -7.53
CA VAL A 58 -9.01 -7.40 -7.37
C VAL A 58 -9.58 -8.60 -6.65
N ARG A 59 -10.30 -8.36 -5.56
CA ARG A 59 -11.12 -9.35 -4.87
C ARG A 59 -12.56 -9.22 -5.36
N MET A 60 -13.10 -10.30 -5.90
CA MET A 60 -14.54 -10.44 -6.16
C MET A 60 -15.18 -11.15 -4.97
N ASN A 61 -16.16 -10.52 -4.34
CA ASN A 61 -16.85 -11.09 -3.18
C ASN A 61 -18.13 -11.81 -3.63
N PHE A 62 -18.04 -13.12 -3.80
CA PHE A 62 -19.13 -13.99 -4.28
C PHE A 62 -20.26 -14.26 -3.26
N SER A 63 -20.22 -13.65 -2.07
CA SER A 63 -21.39 -13.66 -1.19
C SER A 63 -22.59 -12.89 -1.78
N HIS A 64 -22.34 -12.02 -2.75
CA HIS A 64 -23.33 -11.20 -3.44
C HIS A 64 -23.04 -11.20 -4.94
N GLY A 65 -24.07 -11.31 -5.78
CA GLY A 65 -23.96 -11.35 -7.25
C GLY A 65 -24.35 -12.71 -7.87
N SER A 66 -24.83 -12.68 -9.11
CA SER A 66 -25.03 -13.86 -9.96
C SER A 66 -23.73 -14.17 -10.75
N HIS A 67 -23.63 -15.36 -11.33
CA HIS A 67 -22.47 -15.79 -12.13
C HIS A 67 -22.38 -15.10 -13.51
N GLU A 68 -23.35 -14.25 -13.86
CA GLU A 68 -23.42 -13.63 -15.18
C GLU A 68 -22.25 -12.68 -15.49
#